data_AF-A0A8S3GYQ3-F1
#
_entry.id   AF-A0A8S3GYQ3-F1
#
_cell.length_a   1.000
_cell.length_b   1.000
_cell.length_c   1.000
_cell.angle_alpha   90.00
_cell.angle_beta   90.00
_cell.angle_gamma   90.00
#
_symmetry.space_group_name_H-M   'P 1'
#
loop_
_entity.id
_entity.type
_entity.pdbx_description
1 polymer ?
#
loop_
_entity_poly.entity_id
_entity_poly.type
_entity_poly.pdbx_seq_one_letter_code
_entity_poly.pdbx_strand_id
1 'polypeptide(L)'
;MKCVLLISSYGTVCLSWIIQKCPQYISRLIFIDPICFVLFEPYVIYNFVYRTPYKLGHLYMYYFVCRELGISHVVSRHFWWTQNNLYIEQIPLCSNKRVPTHILLAGRDCIINADLVRDYLVDNDIDYHWAPNISHGGFMRDRDSWRKVCEWIS
;
A
#
# COMPACT_ATOMS: atom_id res chain seq x y z
N MET A 1 12.56 -15.93 15.75
CA MET A 1 12.66 -14.46 15.75
C MET A 1 11.45 -13.91 15.01
N LYS A 2 10.73 -12.93 15.56
CA LYS A 2 9.64 -12.22 14.85
C LYS A 2 10.14 -10.86 14.38
N CYS A 3 9.61 -10.33 13.28
CA CYS A 3 10.02 -9.04 12.70
C CYS A 3 8.84 -8.09 12.50
N VAL A 4 9.15 -6.80 12.53
CA VAL A 4 8.25 -5.72 12.12
C VAL A 4 8.47 -5.46 10.63
N LEU A 5 7.40 -5.50 9.84
CA LEU A 5 7.45 -5.26 8.40
C LEU A 5 6.83 -3.90 8.09
N LEU A 6 7.65 -2.97 7.59
CA LEU A 6 7.23 -1.66 7.09
C LEU A 6 7.48 -1.61 5.59
N ILE A 7 6.41 -1.52 4.80
CA ILE A 7 6.51 -1.55 3.34
C ILE A 7 5.54 -0.55 2.70
N SER A 8 5.97 0.05 1.58
CA SER A 8 5.19 1.05 0.84
C SER A 8 4.79 0.60 -0.57
N SER A 9 3.67 1.13 -1.07
CA SER A 9 3.26 1.07 -2.47
C SER A 9 3.35 -0.34 -3.07
N TYR A 10 4.04 -0.53 -4.19
CA TYR A 10 4.25 -1.82 -4.85
C TYR A 10 4.84 -2.90 -3.93
N GLY A 11 5.69 -2.54 -2.97
CA GLY A 11 6.26 -3.51 -2.04
C GLY A 11 5.19 -4.22 -1.19
N THR A 12 4.02 -3.61 -1.02
CA THR A 12 2.91 -4.22 -0.26
C THR A 12 2.39 -5.49 -0.93
N VAL A 13 2.68 -5.69 -2.22
CA VAL A 13 2.53 -6.98 -2.90
C VAL A 13 3.44 -8.03 -2.28
N CYS A 14 4.74 -7.76 -2.13
CA CYS A 14 5.63 -8.72 -1.45
C CYS A 14 5.16 -9.02 -0.03
N LEU A 15 4.64 -8.01 0.67
CA LEU A 15 4.08 -8.17 2.00
C LEU A 15 2.85 -9.09 2.02
N SER A 16 1.97 -9.02 1.01
CA SER A 16 0.82 -9.92 0.92
C SER A 16 1.23 -11.39 0.84
N TRP A 17 2.30 -11.68 0.09
CA TRP A 17 2.86 -13.03 -0.02
C TRP A 17 3.52 -13.49 1.30
N ILE A 18 4.26 -12.61 1.97
CA ILE A 18 4.88 -12.92 3.26
C ILE A 18 3.80 -13.22 4.32
N ILE A 19 2.71 -12.45 4.34
CA ILE A 19 1.57 -12.68 5.23
C ILE A 19 0.96 -14.06 4.99
N GLN A 20 0.75 -14.44 3.72
CA GLN A 20 0.12 -15.71 3.39
C GLN A 20 1.02 -16.94 3.63
N LYS A 21 2.34 -16.80 3.45
CA LYS A 21 3.28 -17.93 3.50
C LYS A 21 4.02 -18.06 4.83
N CYS A 22 4.26 -16.95 5.49
CA CYS A 22 5.16 -16.82 6.63
C CYS A 22 4.55 -16.01 7.80
N PRO A 23 3.25 -16.16 8.14
CA PRO A 23 2.60 -15.31 9.14
C PRO A 23 3.22 -15.42 10.54
N GLN A 24 3.79 -16.57 10.89
CA GLN A 24 4.40 -16.85 12.20
C GLN A 24 5.62 -15.96 12.52
N TYR A 25 6.24 -15.37 11.50
CA TYR A 25 7.42 -14.52 11.65
C TYR A 25 7.06 -13.04 11.82
N ILE A 26 5.79 -12.67 11.71
CA ILE A 26 5.35 -11.29 11.71
C ILE A 26 4.95 -10.90 13.15
N SER A 27 5.57 -9.86 13.71
CA SER A 27 5.14 -9.27 14.97
C SER A 27 4.23 -8.05 14.77
N ARG A 28 4.44 -7.29 13.69
CA ARG A 28 3.70 -6.06 13.38
C ARG A 28 3.77 -5.74 11.89
N LEU A 29 2.70 -5.14 11.37
CA LEU A 29 2.60 -4.72 9.98
C LEU A 29 2.41 -3.20 9.92
N ILE A 30 3.19 -2.54 9.08
CA ILE A 30 3.04 -1.12 8.78
C ILE A 30 3.00 -0.96 7.26
N PHE A 31 1.87 -0.50 6.75
CA PHE A 31 1.67 -0.24 5.33
C PHE A 31 1.72 1.25 5.05
N ILE A 32 2.35 1.65 3.94
CA ILE A 32 2.38 3.04 3.47
C ILE A 32 1.84 3.09 2.05
N ASP A 33 0.76 3.82 1.82
CA ASP A 33 0.07 3.89 0.53
C ASP A 33 -0.16 2.49 -0.11
N PRO A 34 -0.81 1.55 0.61
CA PRO A 34 -0.91 0.16 0.18
C PRO A 34 -1.79 0.00 -1.04
N ILE A 35 -1.19 -0.49 -2.13
CA ILE A 35 -1.95 -0.88 -3.33
C ILE A 35 -2.57 -2.27 -3.18
N CYS A 36 -2.01 -3.14 -2.33
CA CYS A 36 -2.41 -4.54 -2.21
C CYS A 36 -3.87 -4.76 -1.77
N PHE A 37 -4.52 -3.77 -1.13
CA PHE A 37 -5.91 -3.89 -0.71
C PHE A 37 -6.92 -3.73 -1.87
N VAL A 38 -6.49 -3.16 -3.01
CA VAL A 38 -7.40 -2.74 -4.08
C VAL A 38 -6.88 -3.05 -5.49
N LEU A 39 -5.99 -4.03 -5.66
CA LEU A 39 -5.50 -4.42 -7.00
C LEU A 39 -6.57 -5.06 -7.88
N PHE A 40 -7.70 -5.49 -7.30
CA PHE A 40 -8.87 -5.93 -8.07
C PHE A 40 -9.62 -4.77 -8.74
N GLU A 41 -9.39 -3.53 -8.28
CA GLU A 41 -10.19 -2.38 -8.67
C GLU A 41 -9.59 -1.73 -9.94
N PRO A 42 -10.41 -1.42 -10.97
CA PRO A 42 -9.94 -0.95 -12.26
C PRO A 42 -9.26 0.42 -12.25
N TYR A 43 -9.55 1.30 -11.29
CA TYR A 43 -8.92 2.61 -11.09
C TYR A 43 -7.41 2.47 -10.95
N VAL A 44 -6.93 1.47 -10.22
CA VAL A 44 -5.49 1.25 -10.00
C VAL A 44 -4.80 0.95 -11.33
N ILE A 45 -5.36 0.01 -12.09
CA ILE A 45 -4.83 -0.40 -13.39
C ILE A 45 -4.88 0.78 -14.37
N TYR A 46 -6.01 1.48 -14.44
CA TYR A 46 -6.16 2.63 -15.31
C TYR A 46 -5.15 3.74 -15.01
N ASN A 47 -5.04 4.15 -13.74
CA ASN A 47 -4.17 5.26 -13.34
C ASN A 47 -2.68 4.98 -13.52
N PHE A 48 -2.28 3.72 -13.35
CA PHE A 48 -0.89 3.31 -13.45
C PHE A 48 -0.48 2.98 -14.90
N VAL A 49 -1.34 2.29 -15.66
CA VAL A 49 -0.97 1.76 -16.99
C VAL A 49 -1.46 2.66 -18.13
N TYR A 50 -2.70 3.13 -18.07
CA TYR A 50 -3.41 3.68 -19.24
C TYR A 50 -3.63 5.19 -19.19
N ARG A 51 -3.63 5.80 -18.02
CA ARG A 51 -3.97 7.22 -17.85
C ARG A 51 -3.01 8.12 -18.61
N THR A 52 -3.57 9.00 -19.44
CA THR A 52 -2.83 10.10 -20.03
C THR A 52 -2.49 11.15 -18.95
N PRO A 53 -1.20 11.47 -18.72
CA PRO A 53 -0.81 12.44 -17.71
C PRO A 53 -1.23 13.85 -18.15
N TYR A 54 -1.92 14.57 -17.26
CA TYR A 54 -2.40 15.93 -17.51
C TYR A 54 -1.86 16.98 -16.52
N LYS A 55 -1.42 16.54 -15.34
CA LYS A 55 -0.78 17.36 -14.30
C LYS A 55 0.71 17.08 -14.25
N LEU A 56 1.51 18.04 -13.79
CA LEU A 56 2.96 17.88 -13.66
C LEU A 56 3.36 16.66 -12.80
N GLY A 57 2.67 16.44 -11.67
CA GLY A 57 2.92 15.27 -10.82
C GLY A 57 2.56 13.94 -11.50
N HIS A 58 1.52 13.92 -12.34
CA HIS A 58 1.17 12.74 -13.12
C HIS A 58 2.19 12.47 -14.21
N LEU A 59 2.73 13.53 -14.83
CA LEU A 59 3.78 13.42 -15.84
C LEU A 59 5.05 12.82 -15.23
N TYR A 60 5.44 13.28 -14.04
CA TYR A 60 6.56 12.71 -13.30
C TYR A 60 6.37 11.22 -13.01
N MET A 61 5.24 10.84 -12.40
CA MET A 61 4.92 9.44 -12.12
C MET A 61 4.85 8.59 -13.41
N TYR A 62 4.27 9.12 -14.47
CA TYR A 62 4.14 8.41 -15.74
C TYR A 62 5.50 8.10 -16.33
N TYR A 63 6.37 9.11 -16.51
CA TYR A 63 7.67 8.91 -17.16
C TYR A 63 8.68 8.17 -16.30
N PHE A 64 8.82 8.51 -15.01
CA PHE A 64 9.90 7.99 -14.17
C PHE A 64 9.55 6.73 -13.40
N VAL A 65 8.25 6.40 -13.27
CA VAL A 65 7.80 5.21 -12.54
C VAL A 65 7.09 4.26 -13.49
N CYS A 66 5.98 4.68 -14.10
CA CYS A 66 5.12 3.78 -14.87
C CYS A 66 5.78 3.30 -16.18
N ARG A 67 6.57 4.17 -16.83
CA ARG A 67 7.24 3.92 -18.11
C ARG A 67 8.71 3.57 -18.00
N GLU A 68 9.23 3.42 -16.78
CA GLU A 68 10.53 2.79 -16.57
C GLU A 68 10.48 1.37 -17.18
N LEU A 69 11.53 0.97 -17.89
CA LEU A 69 11.53 -0.23 -18.73
C LEU A 69 11.23 -1.50 -17.92
N GLY A 70 11.87 -1.66 -16.76
CA GLY A 70 11.67 -2.81 -15.88
C GLY A 70 10.27 -2.85 -15.30
N ILE A 71 9.81 -1.74 -14.72
CA ILE A 71 8.47 -1.61 -14.14
C ILE A 71 7.41 -1.87 -15.20
N SER A 72 7.50 -1.24 -16.36
CA SER A 72 6.53 -1.40 -17.45
C SER A 72 6.51 -2.84 -17.96
N HIS A 73 7.67 -3.49 -18.07
CA HIS A 73 7.76 -4.89 -18.49
C HIS A 73 7.09 -5.84 -17.49
N VAL A 74 7.38 -5.67 -16.19
CA VAL A 74 6.79 -6.50 -15.13
C VAL A 74 5.28 -6.26 -15.06
N VAL A 75 4.84 -5.01 -14.98
CA VAL A 75 3.41 -4.69 -14.79
C VAL A 75 2.56 -5.13 -16.00
N SER A 76 3.09 -5.03 -17.22
CA SER A 76 2.32 -5.37 -18.43
C SER A 76 2.26 -6.86 -18.74
N ARG A 77 3.20 -7.67 -18.22
CA ARG A 77 3.35 -9.09 -18.63
C ARG A 77 3.43 -10.08 -17.48
N HIS A 78 3.93 -9.64 -16.33
CA HIS A 78 4.29 -10.49 -15.20
C HIS A 78 3.66 -10.02 -13.89
N PHE A 79 2.58 -9.24 -13.97
CA PHE A 79 1.88 -8.78 -12.78
C PHE A 79 0.44 -9.28 -12.81
N TRP A 80 0.20 -10.29 -11.99
CA TRP A 80 -1.12 -10.88 -11.79
C TRP A 80 -1.87 -10.08 -10.74
N TRP A 81 -2.48 -8.99 -11.18
CA TRP A 81 -3.18 -8.00 -10.35
C TRP A 81 -4.01 -8.62 -9.22
N THR A 82 -4.90 -9.56 -9.56
CA THR A 82 -5.82 -10.15 -8.58
C THR A 82 -5.15 -11.12 -7.61
N GLN A 83 -4.08 -11.81 -8.01
CA GLN A 83 -3.35 -12.77 -7.16
C GLN A 83 -2.50 -12.08 -6.10
N ASN A 84 -2.16 -10.82 -6.34
CA ASN A 84 -1.34 -10.01 -5.45
C ASN A 84 -2.16 -9.27 -4.39
N ASN A 85 -3.49 -9.39 -4.43
CA ASN A 85 -4.37 -8.78 -3.44
C ASN A 85 -4.12 -9.35 -2.04
N LEU A 86 -4.27 -8.48 -1.05
CA LEU A 86 -4.36 -8.82 0.35
C LEU A 86 -5.74 -8.40 0.85
N TYR A 87 -6.54 -9.34 1.29
CA TYR A 87 -7.79 -9.06 2.00
C TYR A 87 -7.52 -8.94 3.50
N ILE A 88 -8.27 -8.08 4.20
CA ILE A 88 -8.05 -7.80 5.63
C ILE A 88 -8.22 -9.05 6.51
N GLU A 89 -9.06 -9.99 6.10
CA GLU A 89 -9.29 -11.28 6.73
C GLU A 89 -8.04 -12.17 6.70
N GLN A 90 -7.11 -11.91 5.78
CA GLN A 90 -5.85 -12.64 5.66
C GLN A 90 -4.75 -12.09 6.57
N ILE A 91 -4.96 -10.94 7.21
CA ILE A 91 -4.01 -10.42 8.20
C ILE A 91 -3.92 -11.43 9.36
N PRO A 92 -2.70 -11.85 9.76
CA PRO A 92 -2.53 -12.97 10.67
C PRO A 92 -3.05 -12.65 12.07
N LEU A 93 -3.44 -13.70 12.79
CA LEU A 93 -3.85 -13.64 14.18
C LEU A 93 -2.69 -14.04 15.10
N CYS A 94 -2.51 -13.29 16.19
CA CYS A 94 -1.66 -13.61 17.33
C CYS A 94 -2.54 -13.71 18.59
N SER A 95 -2.63 -14.88 19.21
CA SER A 95 -3.47 -15.13 20.40
C SER A 95 -4.94 -14.72 20.20
N ASN A 96 -5.55 -15.16 19.09
CA ASN A 96 -6.93 -14.85 18.68
C ASN A 96 -7.23 -13.35 18.44
N LYS A 97 -6.21 -12.51 18.36
CA LYS A 97 -6.32 -11.10 17.97
C LYS A 97 -5.50 -10.85 16.71
N ARG A 98 -5.93 -9.93 15.86
CA ARG A 98 -5.17 -9.53 14.67
C ARG A 98 -3.79 -9.01 15.09
N VAL A 99 -2.76 -9.37 14.32
CA VAL A 99 -1.43 -8.78 14.48
C VAL A 99 -1.55 -7.26 14.38
N PRO A 100 -0.90 -6.48 15.27
CA PRO A 100 -0.97 -5.03 15.20
C PRO A 100 -0.60 -4.54 13.79
N THR A 101 -1.56 -3.88 13.15
CA THR A 101 -1.47 -3.43 11.77
C THR A 101 -1.81 -1.96 11.73
N HIS A 102 -0.89 -1.17 11.18
CA HIS A 102 -1.04 0.27 11.04
C HIS A 102 -0.88 0.65 9.57
N ILE A 103 -1.71 1.57 9.09
CA ILE A 103 -1.72 1.97 7.68
C ILE A 103 -1.55 3.48 7.58
N LEU A 104 -0.56 3.96 6.85
CA LEU A 104 -0.50 5.35 6.39
C LEU A 104 -1.17 5.44 5.01
N LEU A 105 -2.15 6.33 4.88
CA LEU A 105 -2.95 6.50 3.68
C LEU A 105 -2.95 7.95 3.20
N ALA A 106 -2.37 8.18 2.02
CA ALA A 106 -2.30 9.48 1.36
C ALA A 106 -3.67 9.84 0.77
N GLY A 107 -4.25 10.96 1.19
CA GLY A 107 -5.58 11.36 0.71
C GLY A 107 -5.60 11.90 -0.72
N ARG A 108 -4.45 12.32 -1.27
CA ARG A 108 -4.30 12.71 -2.69
C ARG A 108 -3.53 11.66 -3.48
N ASP A 109 -3.73 10.39 -3.15
CA ASP A 109 -3.16 9.28 -3.90
C ASP A 109 -3.62 9.36 -5.36
N CYS A 110 -2.67 9.25 -6.30
CA CYS A 110 -2.95 9.33 -7.73
C CYS A 110 -2.95 7.95 -8.39
N ILE A 111 -2.75 6.87 -7.63
CA ILE A 111 -2.72 5.48 -8.08
C ILE A 111 -4.00 4.79 -7.60
N ILE A 112 -4.28 4.83 -6.30
CA ILE A 112 -5.47 4.20 -5.70
C ILE A 112 -6.57 5.23 -5.41
N ASN A 113 -7.80 4.75 -5.27
CA ASN A 113 -8.89 5.56 -4.72
C ASN A 113 -8.77 5.56 -3.19
N ALA A 114 -8.14 6.61 -2.64
CA ALA A 114 -7.83 6.70 -1.23
C ALA A 114 -9.08 6.72 -0.33
N ASP A 115 -10.17 7.36 -0.76
CA ASP A 115 -11.41 7.39 0.02
C ASP A 115 -12.05 5.99 0.11
N LEU A 116 -12.09 5.24 -1.00
CA LEU A 116 -12.59 3.86 -1.01
C LEU A 116 -11.76 2.96 -0.10
N VAL A 117 -10.42 3.09 -0.14
CA VAL A 117 -9.56 2.34 0.79
C VAL A 117 -9.83 2.76 2.23
N ARG A 118 -10.03 4.05 2.50
CA ARG A 118 -10.35 4.53 3.84
C ARG A 118 -11.64 3.92 4.37
N ASP A 119 -12.70 3.92 3.57
CA ASP A 119 -13.98 3.33 3.93
C ASP A 119 -13.83 1.82 4.21
N TYR A 120 -13.10 1.11 3.36
CA TYR A 120 -12.78 -0.31 3.58
C TYR A 120 -12.04 -0.57 4.90
N LEU A 121 -11.12 0.31 5.30
CA LEU A 121 -10.39 0.19 6.57
C LEU A 121 -11.28 0.49 7.79
N VAL A 122 -12.18 1.48 7.67
CA VAL A 122 -13.16 1.83 8.71
C VAL A 122 -14.12 0.66 8.93
N ASP A 123 -14.67 0.10 7.85
CA ASP A 123 -15.62 -1.02 7.91
C ASP A 123 -15.02 -2.28 8.56
N ASN A 124 -13.69 -2.41 8.55
CA ASN A 124 -12.97 -3.56 9.09
C ASN A 124 -12.23 -3.31 10.41
N ASP A 125 -12.46 -2.15 11.04
CA ASP A 125 -11.86 -1.74 12.32
C ASP A 125 -10.32 -1.85 12.31
N ILE A 126 -9.68 -1.30 11.28
CA ILE A 126 -8.22 -1.25 11.13
C ILE A 126 -7.70 0.13 11.54
N ASP A 127 -6.63 0.18 12.32
CA ASP A 127 -5.95 1.44 12.65
C ASP A 127 -5.25 2.03 11.41
N TYR A 128 -5.55 3.29 11.11
CA TYR A 128 -4.95 4.02 10.00
C TYR A 128 -4.65 5.48 10.35
N HIS A 129 -3.65 6.03 9.68
CA HIS A 129 -3.30 7.42 9.68
C HIS A 129 -3.63 8.04 8.32
N TRP A 130 -4.65 8.91 8.32
CA TRP A 130 -5.11 9.63 7.14
C TRP A 130 -4.37 10.95 6.97
N ALA A 131 -3.80 11.18 5.80
CA ALA A 131 -3.13 12.43 5.46
C ALA A 131 -3.79 13.09 4.22
N PRO A 132 -4.77 13.99 4.40
CA PRO A 132 -5.64 14.47 3.30
C PRO A 132 -4.91 15.27 2.21
N ASN A 133 -3.72 15.78 2.50
CA ASN A 133 -2.96 16.64 1.59
C ASN A 133 -1.70 16.00 1.03
N ILE A 134 -1.39 14.77 1.45
CA ILE A 134 -0.22 14.02 0.97
C ILE A 134 -0.59 13.29 -0.31
N SER A 135 0.32 13.32 -1.29
CA SER A 135 0.23 12.52 -2.52
C SER A 135 0.92 11.16 -2.32
N HIS A 136 0.61 10.18 -3.16
CA HIS A 136 1.26 8.86 -3.14
C HIS A 136 2.80 8.97 -3.05
N GLY A 137 3.40 8.26 -2.09
CA GLY A 137 4.83 8.29 -1.79
C GLY A 137 5.32 9.53 -1.04
N GLY A 138 4.43 10.50 -0.75
CA GLY A 138 4.77 11.74 -0.07
C GLY A 138 5.13 11.56 1.40
N PHE A 139 4.68 10.48 2.04
CA PHE A 139 5.04 10.12 3.42
C PHE A 139 6.54 9.97 3.63
N MET A 140 7.31 9.62 2.59
CA MET A 140 8.77 9.56 2.70
C MET A 140 9.41 10.91 3.06
N ARG A 141 8.72 12.02 2.80
CA ARG A 141 9.18 13.38 3.08
C ARG A 141 8.52 14.01 4.30
N ASP A 142 7.49 13.36 4.86
CA ASP A 142 6.70 13.89 5.96
C ASP A 142 7.25 13.44 7.32
N ARG A 143 7.88 14.35 8.05
CA ARG A 143 8.54 14.03 9.34
C ARG A 143 7.56 13.56 10.40
N ASP A 144 6.35 14.13 10.44
CA ASP A 144 5.38 13.82 11.48
C ASP A 144 4.82 12.41 11.30
N SER A 145 4.59 11.98 10.05
CA SER A 145 4.27 10.58 9.74
C SER A 145 5.37 9.61 10.18
N TRP A 146 6.65 9.95 10.00
CA TRP A 146 7.75 9.11 10.47
C TRP A 146 7.86 9.06 12.00
N ARG A 147 7.52 10.13 12.72
CA ARG A 147 7.42 10.09 14.19
C ARG A 147 6.37 9.09 14.65
N LYS A 148 5.20 9.12 14.03
CA LYS A 148 4.12 8.16 14.31
C LYS A 148 4.53 6.72 14.00
N VAL A 149 5.25 6.50 12.90
CA VAL A 149 5.84 5.19 12.58
C VAL A 149 6.80 4.74 13.68
N CYS A 150 7.67 5.61 14.19
CA CYS A 150 8.56 5.27 15.30
C CYS A 150 7.79 4.89 16.57
N GLU A 151 6.69 5.57 16.88
CA GLU A 151 5.80 5.23 18.01
C GLU A 151 5.17 3.84 17.85
N TRP A 152 4.82 3.45 16.62
CA TRP A 152 4.27 2.11 16.35
C TRP A 152 5.31 1.00 16.40
N ILE A 153 6.56 1.29 16.05
CA ILE A 153 7.64 0.30 16.06
C ILE A 153 8.16 0.05 17.48
N SER A 154 8.15 1.09 18.32
CA SER A 154 8.58 1.05 19.72
C SER A 154 7.70 0.13 20.58
#